data_AF-A0AAF0CSY0-F1
#
_entry.id   AF-A0AAF0CSY0-F1
#
_cell.length_a   1.000
_cell.length_b   1.000
_cell.length_c   1.000
_cell.angle_alpha   90.00
_cell.angle_beta   90.00
_cell.angle_gamma   90.00
#
_symmetry.space_group_name_H-M   'P 1'
#
loop_
_entity.id
_entity.type
_entity.pdbx_description
1 polymer ?
#
loop_
_entity_poly.entity_id
_entity_poly.type
_entity_poly.pdbx_seq_one_letter_code
_entity_poly.pdbx_strand_id
1 'polypeptide(L)'
;MSAPALSNEELRDSLKRCRPEVVAAALAYRDHGDTHLLPLIVTGVIERFVEPDLRPRLRDADDTLRLSEDLGLDSLTMMEIILLTEDVFRINISAEELRGLCTLGQVKTFIACKARGLPLPTAEELLLGNWALRETR
;
A
#
# COMPACT_ATOMS: atom_id res chain seq x y z
N MET A 1 -11.29 19.64 -7.39
CA MET A 1 -10.09 19.72 -8.22
C MET A 1 -9.09 18.75 -7.63
N SER A 2 -8.71 17.69 -8.33
CA SER A 2 -7.69 16.75 -7.84
C SER A 2 -6.32 17.42 -7.94
N ALA A 3 -5.45 17.23 -6.94
CA ALA A 3 -4.10 17.79 -6.97
C ALA A 3 -3.31 17.23 -8.18
N PRO A 4 -2.38 18.00 -8.77
CA PRO A 4 -1.53 17.48 -9.83
C PRO A 4 -0.69 16.32 -9.30
N ALA A 5 -0.59 15.22 -10.05
CA ALA A 5 0.25 14.10 -9.68
C ALA A 5 1.71 14.54 -9.54
N LEU A 6 2.38 14.11 -8.46
CA LEU A 6 3.79 14.44 -8.21
C LEU A 6 4.67 14.11 -9.42
N SER A 7 5.68 14.90 -9.71
CA SER A 7 6.79 14.56 -10.61
C SER A 7 7.65 13.42 -10.03
N ASN A 8 8.56 12.85 -10.82
CA ASN A 8 9.47 11.80 -10.33
C ASN A 8 10.48 12.35 -9.30
N GLU A 9 10.82 13.63 -9.37
CA GLU A 9 11.69 14.29 -8.39
C GLU A 9 10.96 14.52 -7.06
N GLU A 10 9.74 15.08 -7.11
CA GLU A 10 8.90 15.24 -5.93
C GLU A 10 8.59 13.90 -5.28
N LEU A 11 8.31 12.85 -6.07
CA LEU A 11 8.09 11.52 -5.51
C LEU A 11 9.34 10.99 -4.78
N ARG A 12 10.53 11.20 -5.36
CA ARG A 12 11.79 10.79 -4.72
C ARG A 12 11.97 11.51 -3.39
N ASP A 13 11.68 12.80 -3.31
CA ASP A 13 11.72 13.54 -2.05
C ASP A 13 10.67 13.02 -1.06
N SER A 14 9.45 12.81 -1.52
CA SER A 14 8.36 12.22 -0.73
C SER A 14 8.71 10.84 -0.19
N LEU A 15 9.56 10.05 -0.85
CA LEU A 15 9.99 8.72 -0.41
C LEU A 15 11.38 8.69 0.23
N LYS A 16 12.03 9.83 0.51
CA LYS A 16 13.43 9.88 1.01
C LYS A 16 13.68 9.17 2.35
N ARG A 17 12.63 8.90 3.13
CA ARG A 17 12.68 8.15 4.40
C ARG A 17 12.44 6.65 4.22
N CYS A 18 12.04 6.20 3.04
CA CYS A 18 11.94 4.79 2.69
C CYS A 18 13.32 4.22 2.34
N ARG A 19 13.42 2.89 2.32
CA ARG A 19 14.64 2.20 1.86
C ARG A 19 14.92 2.53 0.38
N PRO A 20 16.19 2.59 -0.05
CA PRO A 20 16.53 2.90 -1.45
C PRO A 20 15.85 1.99 -2.47
N GLU A 21 15.72 0.70 -2.14
CA GLU A 21 15.02 -0.30 -2.96
C GLU A 21 13.55 0.06 -3.21
N VAL A 22 12.87 0.62 -2.21
CA VAL A 22 11.47 1.05 -2.31
C VAL A 22 11.35 2.27 -3.22
N VAL A 23 12.27 3.23 -3.10
CA VAL A 23 12.32 4.41 -3.98
C VAL A 23 12.56 3.98 -5.42
N ALA A 24 13.50 3.07 -5.66
CA ALA A 24 13.79 2.55 -6.99
C ALA A 24 12.58 1.81 -7.58
N ALA A 25 11.91 0.98 -6.78
CA ALA A 25 10.71 0.26 -7.20
C ALA A 25 9.56 1.22 -7.54
N ALA A 26 9.33 2.26 -6.74
CA ALA A 26 8.27 3.24 -6.99
C ALA A 26 8.51 4.03 -8.30
N LEU A 27 9.77 4.39 -8.59
CA LEU A 27 10.13 5.04 -9.84
C LEU A 27 9.98 4.09 -11.04
N ALA A 28 10.46 2.86 -10.92
CA ALA A 28 10.30 1.84 -11.97
C ALA A 28 8.82 1.53 -12.24
N TYR A 29 7.98 1.46 -11.21
CA TYR A 29 6.53 1.34 -11.36
C TYR A 29 5.97 2.53 -12.15
N ARG A 30 6.40 3.77 -11.87
CA ARG A 30 5.88 4.94 -12.58
C ARG A 30 6.31 5.02 -14.04
N ASP A 31 7.50 4.55 -14.35
CA ASP A 31 8.05 4.61 -15.70
C ASP A 31 7.53 3.45 -16.57
N HIS A 32 7.26 2.28 -15.98
CA HIS A 32 6.96 1.04 -16.72
C HIS A 32 5.64 0.36 -16.35
N GLY A 33 4.97 0.78 -15.28
CA GLY A 33 3.73 0.15 -14.81
C GLY A 33 3.92 -1.27 -14.25
N ASP A 34 5.13 -1.62 -13.80
CA ASP A 34 5.44 -2.99 -13.36
C ASP A 34 4.72 -3.35 -12.04
N THR A 35 3.60 -4.07 -12.17
CA THR A 35 2.76 -4.42 -11.03
C THR A 35 3.35 -5.48 -10.11
N HIS A 36 4.47 -6.14 -10.49
CA HIS A 36 5.18 -7.04 -9.58
C HIS A 36 5.87 -6.30 -8.44
N LEU A 37 6.08 -4.99 -8.59
CA LEU A 37 6.70 -4.13 -7.58
C LEU A 37 5.72 -3.68 -6.49
N LEU A 38 4.40 -3.83 -6.68
CA LEU A 38 3.38 -3.34 -5.76
C LEU A 38 3.59 -3.83 -4.31
N PRO A 39 3.84 -5.13 -4.04
CA PRO A 39 4.00 -5.59 -2.66
C PRO A 39 5.22 -4.98 -1.96
N LEU A 40 6.33 -4.82 -2.68
CA LEU A 40 7.55 -4.18 -2.18
C LEU A 40 7.31 -2.72 -1.84
N ILE A 41 6.64 -1.99 -2.74
CA ILE A 41 6.35 -0.57 -2.57
C ILE A 41 5.40 -0.36 -1.39
N VAL A 42 4.27 -1.09 -1.35
CA VAL A 42 3.25 -0.96 -0.29
C VAL A 42 3.87 -1.26 1.08
N THR A 43 4.59 -2.38 1.20
CA THR A 43 5.22 -2.76 2.48
C THR A 43 6.27 -1.73 2.91
N GLY A 44 7.07 -1.23 1.96
CA GLY A 44 8.09 -0.22 2.23
C GLY A 44 7.54 1.17 2.59
N VAL A 45 6.37 1.53 2.04
CA VAL A 45 5.64 2.74 2.42
C VAL A 45 5.10 2.61 3.84
N ILE A 46 4.48 1.48 4.19
CA ILE A 46 4.00 1.23 5.55
C ILE A 46 5.16 1.24 6.55
N GLU A 47 6.26 0.54 6.24
CA GLU A 47 7.44 0.41 7.12
C GLU A 47 8.02 1.76 7.58
N ARG A 48 7.92 2.80 6.73
CA ARG A 48 8.36 4.16 7.06
C ARG A 48 7.65 4.73 8.30
N PHE A 49 6.38 4.39 8.50
CA PHE A 49 5.57 4.88 9.61
C PHE A 49 5.58 3.95 10.82
N VAL A 50 6.24 2.79 10.69
CA VAL A 50 6.37 1.81 11.77
C VAL A 50 7.60 2.14 12.62
N GLU A 51 7.39 2.13 13.93
CA GLU A 51 8.45 2.28 14.93
C GLU A 51 9.59 1.28 14.69
N PRO A 52 10.87 1.67 14.85
CA PRO A 52 12.02 0.83 14.52
C PRO A 52 11.95 -0.60 15.09
N ASP A 53 11.49 -0.74 16.33
CA ASP A 53 11.40 -2.02 17.06
C ASP A 53 10.29 -2.94 16.51
N LEU A 54 9.29 -2.39 15.81
CA LEU A 54 8.18 -3.14 15.22
C LEU A 54 8.40 -3.48 13.74
N ARG A 55 9.41 -2.88 13.09
CA ARG A 55 9.73 -3.15 11.67
C ARG A 55 10.05 -4.63 11.39
N PRO A 56 10.77 -5.37 12.25
CA PRO A 56 10.95 -6.81 12.04
C PRO A 56 9.61 -7.56 11.95
N ARG A 57 8.63 -7.19 12.79
CA ARG A 57 7.29 -7.79 12.75
C ARG A 57 6.62 -7.58 11.40
N LEU A 58 6.71 -6.39 10.81
CA LEU A 58 6.15 -6.13 9.47
C LEU A 58 6.88 -6.92 8.37
N ARG A 59 8.21 -7.07 8.47
CA ARG A 59 9.01 -7.76 7.44
C ARG A 59 8.73 -9.27 7.40
N ASP A 60 8.50 -9.87 8.56
CA ASP A 60 8.25 -11.31 8.71
C ASP A 60 6.75 -11.65 8.72
N ALA A 61 5.88 -10.64 8.60
CA ALA A 61 4.44 -10.80 8.70
C ALA A 61 3.81 -11.47 7.47
N ASP A 62 2.76 -12.23 7.74
CA ASP A 62 1.79 -12.63 6.74
C ASP A 62 0.71 -11.55 6.52
N ASP A 63 -0.24 -11.86 5.65
CA ASP A 63 -1.31 -10.97 5.25
C ASP A 63 -2.39 -10.74 6.32
N THR A 64 -2.33 -11.46 7.45
CA THR A 64 -3.26 -11.33 8.58
C THR A 64 -2.81 -10.27 9.60
N LEU A 65 -1.57 -9.78 9.51
CA LEU A 65 -1.03 -8.75 10.40
C LEU A 65 -1.96 -7.53 10.48
N ARG A 66 -2.35 -7.15 11.70
CA ARG A 66 -3.30 -6.07 11.96
C ARG A 66 -2.54 -4.75 12.11
N LEU A 67 -2.77 -3.82 11.20
CA LEU A 67 -1.99 -2.57 11.12
C LEU A 67 -2.12 -1.72 12.40
N SER A 68 -3.31 -1.62 12.96
CA SER A 68 -3.54 -0.85 14.19
C SER A 68 -3.07 -1.59 15.44
N GLU A 69 -3.43 -2.87 15.58
CA GLU A 69 -3.19 -3.60 16.83
C GLU A 69 -1.76 -4.14 16.95
N ASP A 70 -1.15 -4.60 15.86
CA ASP A 70 0.19 -5.18 15.88
C ASP A 70 1.30 -4.15 15.70
N LEU A 71 1.03 -3.08 14.93
CA LEU A 71 2.02 -2.07 14.57
C LEU A 71 1.76 -0.69 15.20
N GLY A 72 0.61 -0.50 15.87
CA GLY A 72 0.26 0.77 16.51
C GLY A 72 -0.12 1.88 15.52
N LEU A 73 -0.45 1.55 14.26
CA LEU A 73 -0.80 2.55 13.26
C LEU A 73 -2.22 3.08 13.52
N ASP A 74 -2.31 4.37 13.86
CA ASP A 74 -3.59 5.04 14.10
C ASP A 74 -4.25 5.52 12.79
N SER A 75 -5.47 6.07 12.91
CA SER A 75 -6.25 6.52 11.75
C SER A 75 -5.59 7.67 10.98
N LEU A 76 -4.81 8.53 11.65
CA LEU A 76 -4.09 9.62 11.01
C LEU A 76 -2.92 9.07 10.20
N THR A 77 -2.15 8.16 10.79
CA THR A 77 -1.03 7.48 10.14
C THR A 77 -1.51 6.67 8.94
N MET A 78 -2.64 5.98 9.07
CA MET A 78 -3.29 5.28 7.95
C MET A 78 -3.65 6.26 6.82
N MET A 79 -4.16 7.45 7.12
CA MET A 79 -4.43 8.46 6.10
C MET A 79 -3.14 8.91 5.39
N GLU A 80 -2.06 9.15 6.13
CA GLU A 80 -0.76 9.54 5.54
C GLU A 80 -0.17 8.45 4.64
N ILE A 81 -0.27 7.18 5.06
CA ILE A 81 0.12 6.02 4.25
C ILE A 81 -0.67 6.01 2.94
N ILE A 82 -1.97 6.25 3.00
CA ILE A 82 -2.85 6.24 1.83
C ILE A 82 -2.51 7.38 0.89
N LEU A 83 -2.36 8.61 1.38
CA LEU A 83 -1.98 9.76 0.55
C LEU A 83 -0.66 9.51 -0.18
N LEU A 84 0.35 8.98 0.53
CA LEU A 84 1.63 8.63 -0.10
C LEU A 84 1.48 7.50 -1.13
N THR A 85 0.59 6.55 -0.87
CA THR A 85 0.28 5.43 -1.77
C THR A 85 -0.43 5.92 -3.04
N GLU A 86 -1.37 6.86 -2.92
CA GLU A 86 -2.01 7.54 -4.05
C GLU A 86 -0.99 8.25 -4.94
N ASP A 87 -0.06 8.99 -4.33
CA ASP A 87 1.00 9.71 -5.04
C ASP A 87 1.93 8.78 -5.81
N VAL A 88 2.26 7.61 -5.24
CA VAL A 88 3.11 6.60 -5.89
C VAL A 88 2.39 5.97 -7.07
N PHE A 89 1.15 5.52 -6.87
CA PHE A 89 0.42 4.72 -7.85
C PHE A 89 -0.47 5.52 -8.81
N ARG A 90 -0.60 6.83 -8.58
CA ARG A 90 -1.49 7.75 -9.34
C ARG A 90 -2.94 7.28 -9.36
N ILE A 91 -3.42 6.80 -8.22
CA ILE A 91 -4.79 6.37 -7.98
C ILE A 91 -5.47 7.31 -6.99
N ASN A 92 -6.81 7.25 -6.92
CA ASN A 92 -7.60 8.03 -5.96
C ASN A 92 -8.44 7.09 -5.09
N ILE A 93 -8.27 7.15 -3.78
CA ILE A 93 -8.84 6.31 -2.73
C ILE A 93 -9.80 7.17 -1.90
N SER A 94 -11.07 6.77 -1.90
CA SER A 94 -12.12 7.41 -1.12
C SER A 94 -12.08 6.99 0.34
N ALA A 95 -12.63 7.82 1.22
CA ALA A 95 -12.76 7.51 2.65
C ALA A 95 -13.59 6.24 2.92
N GLU A 96 -14.52 5.88 2.03
CA GLU A 96 -15.29 4.65 2.12
C GLU A 96 -14.43 3.40 1.93
N GLU A 97 -13.52 3.44 0.95
CA GLU A 97 -12.61 2.34 0.65
C GLU A 97 -11.60 2.09 1.78
N LEU A 98 -11.28 3.12 2.58
CA LEU A 98 -10.39 3.00 3.73
C LEU A 98 -10.97 2.19 4.88
N ARG A 99 -12.30 2.15 5.04
CA ARG A 99 -12.95 1.51 6.21
C ARG A 99 -12.67 0.01 6.32
N GLY A 100 -12.30 -0.64 5.21
CA GLY A 100 -12.01 -2.07 5.16
C GLY A 100 -10.53 -2.45 5.26
N LEU A 101 -9.63 -1.48 5.41
CA LEU A 101 -8.18 -1.72 5.35
C LEU A 101 -7.57 -1.85 6.76
N CYS A 102 -7.77 -3.00 7.40
CA CYS A 102 -7.32 -3.28 8.77
C CYS A 102 -6.07 -4.17 8.82
N THR A 103 -5.84 -5.00 7.79
CA THR A 103 -4.69 -5.91 7.72
C THR A 103 -3.73 -5.57 6.58
N LEU A 104 -2.50 -6.05 6.69
CA LEU A 104 -1.48 -5.91 5.64
C LEU A 104 -1.95 -6.49 4.30
N GLY A 105 -2.57 -7.67 4.32
CA GLY A 105 -3.11 -8.32 3.13
C GLY A 105 -4.23 -7.54 2.45
N GLN A 106 -5.10 -6.92 3.25
CA GLN A 106 -6.16 -6.04 2.74
C GLN A 106 -5.59 -4.86 1.98
N VAL A 107 -4.58 -4.19 2.53
CA VAL A 107 -3.92 -3.06 1.85
C VAL A 107 -3.23 -3.52 0.58
N LYS A 108 -2.40 -4.58 0.64
CA LYS A 108 -1.71 -5.13 -0.55
C LYS A 108 -2.69 -5.47 -1.66
N THR A 109 -3.77 -6.19 -1.33
CA THR A 109 -4.79 -6.61 -2.28
C THR A 109 -5.54 -5.43 -2.87
N PHE A 110 -6.00 -4.50 -2.02
CA PHE A 110 -6.73 -3.33 -2.45
C PHE A 110 -5.91 -2.49 -3.43
N ILE A 111 -4.64 -2.22 -3.09
CA ILE A 111 -3.74 -1.47 -3.96
C ILE A 111 -3.43 -2.24 -5.25
N ALA A 112 -3.21 -3.55 -5.18
CA ALA A 112 -3.01 -4.39 -6.36
C ALA A 112 -4.18 -4.31 -7.33
N CYS A 113 -5.41 -4.48 -6.83
CA CYS A 113 -6.60 -4.37 -7.67
C CYS A 113 -6.74 -2.97 -8.27
N LYS A 114 -6.59 -1.94 -7.43
CA LYS A 114 -6.81 -0.56 -7.84
C LYS A 114 -5.79 -0.07 -8.86
N ALA A 115 -4.51 -0.39 -8.65
CA ALA A 115 -3.43 -0.09 -9.59
C ALA A 115 -3.60 -0.80 -10.94
N ARG A 116 -4.20 -2.00 -10.94
CA ARG A 116 -4.48 -2.81 -12.14
C ARG A 116 -5.82 -2.49 -12.81
N GLY A 117 -6.67 -1.66 -12.20
CA GLY A 117 -8.04 -1.42 -12.67
C GLY A 117 -8.97 -2.64 -12.53
N LEU A 118 -8.66 -3.56 -11.61
CA LEU A 118 -9.46 -4.75 -11.31
C LEU A 118 -10.60 -4.41 -10.32
N PRO A 119 -11.70 -5.18 -10.32
CA PRO A 119 -12.75 -5.02 -9.33
C PRO A 119 -12.17 -5.20 -7.92
N LEU A 120 -12.55 -4.29 -7.02
CA LEU A 120 -12.16 -4.38 -5.62
C LEU A 120 -12.91 -5.55 -4.97
N PRO A 121 -12.21 -6.42 -4.24
CA PRO A 121 -12.88 -7.46 -3.46
C PRO A 121 -13.74 -6.79 -2.38
N THR A 122 -14.88 -7.42 -2.08
CA THR A 122 -15.70 -7.02 -0.94
C THR A 122 -14.94 -7.22 0.37
N ALA A 123 -15.32 -6.48 1.42
CA ALA A 123 -14.74 -6.66 2.75
C ALA A 123 -14.85 -8.12 3.24
N GLU A 124 -15.93 -8.81 2.88
CA GLU A 124 -16.12 -10.23 3.18
C GLU A 124 -15.14 -11.14 2.43
N GLU A 125 -14.91 -10.90 1.13
CA GLU A 125 -13.93 -11.67 0.32
C GLU A 125 -12.49 -11.49 0.82
N LEU A 126 -12.16 -10.29 1.30
CA LEU A 126 -10.87 -9.99 1.91
C LEU A 126 -10.67 -10.72 3.25
N LEU A 127 -11.71 -10.79 4.07
CA LEU A 127 -11.66 -11.47 5.38
C LEU A 127 -11.56 -12.99 5.26
N LEU A 128 -12.18 -13.57 4.24
CA LEU A 128 -12.20 -15.02 4.02
C LEU A 128 -10.98 -15.55 3.27
N GLY A 129 -10.09 -14.69 2.76
CA GLY A 129 -8.93 -15.10 1.95
C GLY A 129 -9.29 -15.68 0.58
N ASN A 130 -10.57 -15.63 0.19
CA ASN A 130 -11.09 -16.25 -1.04
C ASN A 130 -10.75 -15.45 -2.31
N TRP A 131 -10.29 -14.20 -2.18
CA TRP A 131 -9.90 -13.36 -3.30
C TRP A 131 -8.76 -13.97 -4.13
N ALA A 132 -7.69 -14.44 -3.48
CA ALA A 132 -6.49 -14.95 -4.17
C ALA A 132 -6.81 -16.12 -5.11
N LEU A 133 -7.89 -16.85 -4.85
CA LEU A 133 -8.34 -17.98 -5.67
C LEU A 133 -8.98 -17.56 -7.01
N ARG A 134 -9.39 -16.29 -7.16
CA ARG A 134 -10.02 -15.78 -8.39
C ARG A 134 -9.00 -15.39 -9.47
N GLU A 135 -7.77 -15.03 -9.08
CA GLU A 135 -6.72 -14.57 -10.01
C GLU A 135 -6.01 -15.73 -10.74
N THR A 136 -6.21 -16.98 -10.29
CA THR A 136 -5.66 -18.21 -10.89
C THR A 136 -6.53 -18.88 -11.98
N ARG A 137 -7.50 -18.16 -12.57
CA ARG A 137 -8.35 -18.70 -13.65
C ARG A 137 -8.32 -17.87 -14.92
#